data_AF-A0A537FM09-F1
#
_entry.id   AF-A0A537FM09-F1
#
_cell.length_a   1.000
_cell.length_b   1.000
_cell.length_c   1.000
_cell.angle_alpha   90.00
_cell.angle_beta   90.00
_cell.angle_gamma   90.00
#
_symmetry.space_group_name_H-M   'P 1'
#
loop_
_entity.id
_entity.type
_entity.pdbx_description
1 polymer ?
#
loop_
_entity_poly.entity_id
_entity_poly.type
_entity_poly.pdbx_seq_one_letter_code
_entity_poly.pdbx_strand_id
1 'polypeptide(L)'
;MQLNPSEISELIKSRIQNLDAGAQMRTQGTVVSVTDGICRVHGLSDVMQGEMLEFPKNTFGLALNLERDSVGAVILGEYTHITEGDTVKTTGKILSVPIGPELLGRVVNSLGQPIDGKGPVNAKLTDVIEKVAPGVIARQSVSQPVQTGLKAIDSMVPIGRGQRELIIGDRQTGKTAVAVDTIINQKGKELFCVYVAIGQKASTIANVVRKLEEHGAMAYTIVVVSSAS
;
A
#
# COMPACT_ATOMS: atom_id res chain seq x y z
N MET A 1 -5.29 -4.67 -28.78
CA MET A 1 -4.13 -5.57 -28.61
C MET A 1 -4.65 -6.99 -28.66
N GLN A 2 -4.28 -7.77 -29.69
CA GLN A 2 -4.65 -9.18 -29.79
C GLN A 2 -3.89 -9.96 -28.71
N LEU A 3 -4.62 -10.65 -27.84
CA LEU A 3 -4.05 -11.61 -26.89
C LEU A 3 -3.66 -12.86 -27.69
N ASN A 4 -2.36 -13.05 -27.93
CA ASN A 4 -1.84 -14.28 -28.53
C ASN A 4 -1.94 -15.42 -27.50
N PRO A 5 -2.73 -16.48 -27.75
CA PRO A 5 -2.85 -17.59 -26.82
C PRO A 5 -1.51 -18.25 -26.48
N SER A 6 -0.58 -18.26 -27.43
CA SER A 6 0.77 -18.82 -27.30
C SER A 6 1.60 -18.14 -26.21
N GLU A 7 1.54 -16.79 -26.12
CA GLU A 7 2.30 -16.03 -25.10
C GLU A 7 1.79 -16.33 -23.69
N ILE A 8 0.47 -16.48 -23.53
CA ILE A 8 -0.15 -16.85 -22.25
C ILE A 8 0.26 -18.27 -21.86
N SER A 9 0.22 -19.21 -22.81
CA SER A 9 0.64 -20.60 -22.56
C SER A 9 2.12 -20.70 -22.18
N GLU A 10 3.01 -19.94 -22.81
CA GLU A 10 4.44 -19.89 -22.46
C GLU A 10 4.66 -19.28 -21.08
N LEU A 11 3.93 -18.21 -20.73
CA LEU A 11 4.02 -17.57 -19.43
C LEU A 11 3.54 -18.51 -18.30
N ILE A 12 2.46 -19.26 -18.53
CA ILE A 12 1.99 -20.28 -17.56
C ILE A 12 3.00 -21.43 -17.46
N LYS A 13 3.51 -21.93 -18.60
CA LYS A 13 4.48 -23.04 -18.64
C LYS A 13 5.77 -22.69 -17.90
N SER A 14 6.30 -21.49 -18.10
CA SER A 14 7.49 -21.01 -17.38
C SER A 14 7.26 -20.87 -15.87
N ARG A 15 6.07 -20.43 -15.43
CA ARG A 15 5.73 -20.39 -13.99
C ARG A 15 5.66 -21.78 -13.37
N ILE A 16 5.10 -22.76 -14.09
CA ILE A 16 5.03 -24.16 -13.61
C ILE A 16 6.43 -24.78 -13.56
N GLN A 17 7.28 -24.54 -14.56
CA GLN A 17 8.65 -25.05 -14.60
C GLN A 17 9.55 -24.49 -13.49
N ASN A 18 9.33 -23.22 -13.13
CA ASN A 18 10.07 -22.56 -12.04
C ASN A 18 9.41 -22.71 -10.66
N LEU A 19 8.41 -23.60 -10.53
CA LEU A 19 7.76 -23.84 -9.26
C LEU A 19 8.64 -24.76 -8.40
N ASP A 20 9.45 -24.14 -7.56
CA ASP A 20 10.34 -24.87 -6.65
C ASP A 20 9.50 -25.50 -5.51
N ALA A 21 9.27 -26.81 -5.59
CA ALA A 21 8.43 -27.58 -4.66
C ALA A 21 9.17 -27.95 -3.37
N GLY A 22 9.91 -27.00 -2.80
CA GLY A 22 10.61 -27.18 -1.53
C GLY A 22 9.65 -27.18 -0.34
N ALA A 23 9.70 -28.21 0.50
CA ALA A 23 8.99 -28.22 1.77
C ALA A 23 9.65 -27.21 2.73
N GLN A 24 8.97 -26.10 3.02
CA GLN A 24 9.39 -25.14 4.04
C GLN A 24 8.68 -25.46 5.35
N MET A 25 9.44 -25.72 6.43
CA MET A 25 8.86 -25.75 7.77
C MET A 25 8.42 -24.34 8.14
N ARG A 26 7.13 -24.16 8.42
CA ARG A 26 6.55 -22.91 8.93
C ARG A 26 5.74 -23.21 10.17
N THR A 27 5.83 -22.31 11.15
CA THR A 27 5.07 -22.41 12.40
C THR A 27 3.61 -22.07 12.11
N GLN A 28 2.72 -22.93 12.57
CA GLN A 28 1.27 -22.83 12.36
C GLN A 28 0.56 -22.59 13.68
N GLY A 29 -0.55 -21.88 13.62
CA GLY A 29 -1.43 -21.63 14.74
C GLY A 29 -2.89 -21.84 14.33
N THR A 30 -3.76 -21.77 15.31
CA THR A 30 -5.19 -21.96 15.13
C THR A 30 -5.95 -20.74 15.64
N VAL A 31 -6.89 -20.24 14.85
CA VAL A 31 -7.77 -19.15 15.27
C VAL A 31 -8.66 -19.63 16.41
N VAL A 32 -8.61 -18.93 17.54
CA VAL A 32 -9.45 -19.19 18.72
C VAL A 32 -10.70 -18.32 18.68
N SER A 33 -10.59 -17.08 18.22
CA SER A 33 -11.74 -16.17 18.12
C SER A 33 -11.51 -15.12 17.06
N VAL A 34 -12.61 -14.68 16.45
CA VAL A 34 -12.65 -13.53 15.52
C VAL A 34 -13.72 -12.56 16.01
N THR A 35 -13.37 -11.29 16.18
CA THR A 35 -14.31 -10.24 16.59
C THR A 35 -13.90 -8.91 15.97
N ASP A 36 -14.77 -8.29 15.17
CA ASP A 36 -14.56 -6.99 14.54
C ASP A 36 -13.19 -6.82 13.83
N GLY A 37 -12.74 -7.85 13.12
CA GLY A 37 -11.45 -7.84 12.41
C GLY A 37 -10.22 -8.09 13.29
N ILE A 38 -10.41 -8.39 14.58
CA ILE A 38 -9.38 -8.83 15.51
C ILE A 38 -9.46 -10.34 15.68
N CYS A 39 -8.34 -11.02 15.48
CA CYS A 39 -8.18 -12.44 15.73
C CYS A 39 -7.33 -12.71 16.95
N ARG A 40 -7.73 -13.73 17.73
CA ARG A 40 -6.84 -14.39 18.68
C ARG A 40 -6.40 -15.70 18.08
N VAL A 41 -5.09 -15.91 18.02
CA VAL A 41 -4.48 -17.11 17.45
C VAL A 41 -3.72 -17.83 18.55
N HIS A 42 -3.99 -19.11 18.74
CA HIS A 42 -3.21 -19.98 19.63
C HIS A 42 -2.08 -20.66 18.85
N GLY A 43 -0.91 -20.80 19.48
CA GLY A 43 0.29 -21.33 18.83
C GLY A 43 1.17 -20.20 18.29
N LEU A 44 1.75 -20.40 17.10
CA LEU A 44 2.70 -19.45 16.49
C LEU A 44 3.91 -19.12 17.39
N SER A 45 4.56 -20.13 17.97
CA SER A 45 5.65 -19.96 18.96
C SER A 45 6.79 -19.04 18.50
N ASP A 46 7.06 -18.98 17.19
CA ASP A 46 8.15 -18.20 16.60
C ASP A 46 7.71 -16.86 16.00
N VAL A 47 6.47 -16.41 16.25
CA VAL A 47 5.98 -15.16 15.65
C VAL A 47 6.73 -13.94 16.22
N MET A 48 7.02 -12.99 15.34
CA MET A 48 7.58 -11.70 15.74
C MET A 48 6.48 -10.64 15.88
N GLN A 49 6.72 -9.66 16.76
CA GLN A 49 5.85 -8.49 16.83
C GLN A 49 5.93 -7.71 15.52
N GLY A 50 4.79 -7.35 14.94
CA GLY A 50 4.72 -6.69 13.64
C GLY A 50 4.92 -7.63 12.45
N GLU A 51 4.94 -8.95 12.67
CA GLU A 51 4.97 -9.93 11.59
C GLU A 51 3.63 -10.00 10.86
N MET A 52 3.73 -10.21 9.55
CA MET A 52 2.58 -10.50 8.70
C MET A 52 2.20 -11.98 8.83
N LEU A 53 0.93 -12.24 9.16
CA LEU A 53 0.36 -13.56 9.29
C LEU A 53 -0.49 -13.88 8.07
N GLU A 54 -0.39 -15.11 7.58
CA GLU A 54 -1.17 -15.62 6.44
C GLU A 54 -2.37 -16.42 6.95
N PHE A 55 -3.56 -15.89 6.68
CA PHE A 55 -4.86 -16.51 6.94
C PHE A 55 -5.39 -17.22 5.68
N PRO A 56 -6.44 -18.05 5.82
CA PRO A 56 -7.07 -18.67 4.66
C PRO A 56 -7.50 -17.63 3.59
N LYS A 57 -7.57 -18.09 2.34
CA LYS A 57 -7.93 -17.28 1.15
C LYS A 57 -6.99 -16.10 0.86
N ASN A 58 -5.69 -16.22 1.15
CA ASN A 58 -4.68 -15.18 0.91
C ASN A 58 -4.98 -13.86 1.64
N THR A 59 -5.63 -13.95 2.79
CA THR A 59 -5.83 -12.80 3.67
C THR A 59 -4.62 -12.64 4.57
N PHE A 60 -4.16 -11.41 4.73
CA PHE A 60 -3.05 -11.12 5.62
C PHE A 60 -3.56 -10.50 6.90
N GLY A 61 -2.85 -10.73 8.00
CA GLY A 61 -3.04 -10.04 9.26
C GLY A 61 -1.71 -9.55 9.83
N LEU A 62 -1.78 -8.68 10.81
CA LEU A 62 -0.63 -8.13 11.52
C LEU A 62 -0.64 -8.61 12.96
N ALA A 63 0.43 -9.29 13.39
CA ALA A 63 0.63 -9.64 14.79
C ALA A 63 0.94 -8.38 15.60
N LEU A 64 0.04 -7.98 16.50
CA LEU A 64 0.20 -6.79 17.35
C LEU A 64 0.66 -7.15 18.76
N ASN A 65 -0.06 -8.08 19.39
CA ASN A 65 0.15 -8.46 20.78
C ASN A 65 0.63 -9.90 20.85
N LEU A 66 1.75 -10.13 21.54
CA LEU A 66 2.26 -11.45 21.86
C LEU A 66 1.98 -11.73 23.34
N GLU A 67 0.85 -12.38 23.62
CA GLU A 67 0.52 -12.83 24.98
C GLU A 67 1.20 -14.18 25.25
N ARG A 68 1.13 -14.67 26.50
CA ARG A 68 1.76 -15.93 26.89
C ARG A 68 1.22 -17.13 26.10
N ASP A 69 -0.10 -17.18 25.95
CA ASP A 69 -0.80 -18.33 25.38
C ASP A 69 -1.54 -17.99 24.08
N SER A 70 -1.47 -16.72 23.63
CA SER A 70 -2.17 -16.28 22.41
C SER A 70 -1.48 -15.11 21.71
N VAL A 71 -1.73 -14.99 20.42
CA VAL A 71 -1.29 -13.88 19.58
C VAL A 71 -2.50 -13.09 19.14
N GLY A 72 -2.53 -11.81 19.48
CA GLY A 72 -3.52 -10.86 18.99
C GLY A 72 -3.10 -10.33 17.63
N ALA A 73 -3.93 -10.59 16.61
CA ALA A 73 -3.69 -10.17 15.24
C ALA A 73 -4.84 -9.30 14.70
N VAL A 74 -4.51 -8.29 13.91
CA VAL A 74 -5.50 -7.48 13.17
C VAL A 74 -5.52 -7.91 11.72
N ILE A 75 -6.70 -8.21 11.19
CA ILE A 75 -6.86 -8.63 9.80
C ILE A 75 -6.76 -7.42 8.86
N LEU A 76 -5.94 -7.55 7.82
CA LEU A 76 -5.71 -6.55 6.78
C LEU A 76 -6.51 -6.93 5.52
N GLY A 77 -7.83 -6.93 5.63
CA GLY A 77 -8.74 -7.28 4.53
C GLY A 77 -10.12 -7.71 5.01
N GLU A 78 -10.84 -8.44 4.14
CA GLU A 78 -12.10 -9.07 4.52
C GLU A 78 -11.86 -10.13 5.59
N TYR A 79 -12.63 -10.10 6.68
CA TYR A 79 -12.49 -11.04 7.80
C TYR A 79 -13.66 -12.04 7.93
N THR A 80 -14.72 -11.84 7.16
CA THR A 80 -15.99 -12.58 7.26
C THR A 80 -15.85 -14.08 6.96
N HIS A 81 -14.83 -14.46 6.19
CA HIS A 81 -14.56 -15.85 5.86
C HIS A 81 -13.66 -16.57 6.87
N ILE A 82 -13.11 -15.84 7.85
CA ILE A 82 -12.23 -16.42 8.86
C ILE A 82 -13.09 -16.89 10.02
N THR A 83 -12.90 -18.15 10.40
CA THR A 83 -13.67 -18.85 11.42
C THR A 83 -12.76 -19.44 12.50
N GLU A 84 -13.35 -19.73 13.66
CA GLU A 84 -12.64 -20.45 14.72
C GLU A 84 -12.19 -21.84 14.21
N GLY A 85 -10.97 -22.24 14.57
CA GLY A 85 -10.35 -23.47 14.09
C GLY A 85 -9.52 -23.30 12.81
N ASP A 86 -9.60 -22.16 12.13
CA ASP A 86 -8.82 -21.93 10.92
C ASP A 86 -7.31 -21.91 11.20
N THR A 87 -6.54 -22.41 10.23
CA THR A 87 -5.09 -22.44 10.33
C THR A 87 -4.49 -21.11 9.90
N VAL A 88 -3.60 -20.57 10.74
CA VAL A 88 -2.82 -19.36 10.49
C VAL A 88 -1.35 -19.73 10.36
N LYS A 89 -0.66 -19.11 9.40
CA LYS A 89 0.77 -19.38 9.16
C LYS A 89 1.59 -18.12 9.37
N THR A 90 2.77 -18.31 9.95
CA THR A 90 3.83 -17.28 9.98
C THR A 90 4.41 -17.10 8.58
N THR A 91 4.74 -15.86 8.22
CA THR A 91 5.42 -15.55 6.95
C THR A 91 6.92 -15.34 7.14
N GLY A 92 7.37 -15.17 8.39
CA GLY A 92 8.74 -14.80 8.74
C GLY A 92 9.13 -13.39 8.31
N LYS A 93 8.15 -12.59 7.84
CA LYS A 93 8.38 -11.25 7.31
C LYS A 93 7.61 -10.23 8.16
N ILE A 94 8.34 -9.21 8.62
CA ILE A 94 7.73 -8.00 9.18
C ILE A 94 6.85 -7.37 8.10
N LEU A 95 5.79 -6.67 8.50
CA LEU A 95 4.89 -5.95 7.62
C LEU A 95 5.67 -5.13 6.57
N SER A 96 5.61 -5.61 5.32
CA SER A 96 6.36 -5.08 4.19
C SER A 96 5.46 -4.92 2.98
N VAL A 97 5.71 -3.90 2.18
CA VAL A 97 4.98 -3.63 0.94
C VAL A 97 5.93 -3.69 -0.26
N PRO A 98 5.44 -4.07 -1.45
CA PRO A 98 6.23 -3.94 -2.68
C PRO A 98 6.58 -2.46 -2.92
N ILE A 99 7.81 -2.22 -3.35
CA ILE A 99 8.31 -0.88 -3.73
C ILE A 99 9.01 -0.94 -5.09
N GLY A 100 9.02 0.19 -5.79
CA GLY A 100 9.75 0.34 -7.04
C GLY A 100 9.06 1.27 -8.03
N PRO A 101 9.77 1.68 -9.10
CA PRO A 101 9.20 2.48 -10.17
C PRO A 101 8.06 1.77 -10.91
N GLU A 102 7.94 0.45 -10.79
CA GLU A 102 6.86 -0.35 -11.39
C GLU A 102 5.46 0.00 -10.84
N LEU A 103 5.39 0.71 -9.71
CA LEU A 103 4.14 1.21 -9.12
C LEU A 103 3.66 2.52 -9.74
N LEU A 104 4.50 3.23 -10.50
CA LEU A 104 4.11 4.49 -11.14
C LEU A 104 2.95 4.27 -12.12
N GLY A 105 1.91 5.09 -12.02
CA GLY A 105 0.70 4.99 -12.82
C GLY A 105 -0.27 3.89 -12.40
N ARG A 106 0.00 3.22 -11.27
CA ARG A 106 -0.85 2.16 -10.73
C ARG A 106 -1.74 2.69 -9.61
N VAL A 107 -2.90 2.06 -9.47
CA VAL A 107 -3.76 2.19 -8.28
C VAL A 107 -3.62 0.90 -7.48
N VAL A 108 -3.18 1.03 -6.24
CA VAL A 108 -2.90 -0.11 -5.34
C VAL A 108 -3.65 0.01 -4.03
N ASN A 109 -3.89 -1.13 -3.37
CA ASN A 109 -4.39 -1.15 -1.99
C ASN A 109 -3.25 -0.90 -0.98
N SER A 110 -3.59 -0.87 0.30
CA SER A 110 -2.64 -0.66 1.41
C SER A 110 -1.54 -1.72 1.52
N LEU A 111 -1.73 -2.91 0.94
CA LEU A 111 -0.74 -3.99 0.88
C LEU A 111 0.10 -3.95 -0.42
N GLY A 112 -0.12 -2.95 -1.28
CA GLY A 112 0.58 -2.80 -2.57
C GLY A 112 0.09 -3.72 -3.68
N GLN A 113 -1.07 -4.38 -3.51
CA GLN A 113 -1.70 -5.17 -4.56
C GLN A 113 -2.47 -4.24 -5.52
N PRO A 114 -2.40 -4.46 -6.84
CA PRO A 114 -3.09 -3.62 -7.81
C PRO A 114 -4.60 -3.82 -7.77
N ILE A 115 -5.34 -2.71 -7.82
CA ILE A 115 -6.81 -2.68 -7.87
C ILE A 115 -7.35 -1.99 -9.13
N ASP A 116 -6.47 -1.59 -10.05
CA ASP A 116 -6.80 -0.89 -11.30
C ASP A 116 -7.17 -1.82 -12.47
N GLY A 117 -7.09 -3.14 -12.29
CA GLY A 117 -7.37 -4.12 -13.35
C GLY A 117 -6.31 -4.16 -14.47
N LYS A 118 -5.18 -3.44 -14.35
CA LYS A 118 -4.09 -3.39 -15.36
C LYS A 118 -3.12 -4.58 -15.26
N GLY A 119 -3.52 -5.66 -14.58
CA GLY A 119 -2.69 -6.85 -14.33
C GLY A 119 -1.79 -6.74 -13.10
N PRO A 120 -0.92 -7.74 -12.83
CA PRO A 120 -0.05 -7.75 -11.65
C PRO A 120 1.01 -6.63 -11.70
N VAL A 121 1.48 -6.20 -10.53
CA VAL A 121 2.66 -5.33 -10.40
C VAL A 121 3.87 -6.22 -10.12
N ASN A 122 4.85 -6.21 -11.02
CA ASN A 122 6.08 -7.00 -10.86
C ASN A 122 7.16 -6.18 -10.14
N ALA A 123 6.87 -5.73 -8.92
CA ALA A 123 7.84 -5.03 -8.10
C ALA A 123 8.97 -5.98 -7.70
N LYS A 124 10.23 -5.55 -7.88
CA LYS A 124 11.41 -6.37 -7.61
C LYS A 124 11.83 -6.35 -6.14
N LEU A 125 11.45 -5.28 -5.44
CA LEU A 125 11.88 -5.00 -4.09
C LEU A 125 10.66 -4.87 -3.17
N THR A 126 10.86 -5.17 -1.90
CA THR A 126 9.90 -4.93 -0.83
C THR A 126 10.61 -4.14 0.25
N ASP A 127 9.90 -3.23 0.91
CA ASP A 127 10.42 -2.47 2.06
C ASP A 127 9.47 -2.58 3.24
N VAL A 128 10.02 -2.43 4.44
CA VAL A 128 9.28 -2.52 5.71
C VAL A 128 8.52 -1.21 5.95
N ILE A 129 7.25 -1.30 6.37
CA ILE A 129 6.42 -0.11 6.63
C ILE A 129 6.95 0.66 7.85
N GLU A 130 7.21 -0.05 8.95
CA GLU A 130 7.69 0.54 10.19
C GLU A 130 9.21 0.67 10.19
N LYS A 131 9.68 1.89 9.91
CA LYS A 131 11.10 2.23 9.83
C LYS A 131 11.41 3.47 10.65
N VAL A 132 12.55 3.42 11.35
CA VAL A 132 13.09 4.60 12.04
C VAL A 132 13.45 5.68 11.01
N ALA A 133 12.88 6.86 11.16
CA ALA A 133 13.12 7.98 10.25
C ALA A 133 14.60 8.45 10.31
N PRO A 134 15.11 9.10 9.24
CA PRO A 134 16.46 9.64 9.23
C PRO A 134 16.69 10.62 10.40
N GLY A 135 17.78 10.39 11.13
CA GLY A 135 18.25 11.24 12.23
C GLY A 135 18.72 12.61 11.75
N VAL A 136 19.03 13.51 12.69
CA VAL A 136 19.36 14.93 12.42
C VAL A 136 20.53 15.07 11.44
N ILE A 137 21.59 14.27 11.59
CA ILE A 137 22.82 14.34 10.78
C ILE A 137 22.56 13.96 9.32
N ALA A 138 21.57 13.09 9.05
CA ALA A 138 21.23 12.65 7.70
C ALA A 138 20.34 13.65 6.94
N ARG A 139 19.94 14.77 7.58
CA ARG A 139 19.04 15.77 6.98
C ARG A 139 19.83 16.93 6.41
N GLN A 140 19.27 17.51 5.36
CA GLN A 140 19.73 18.76 4.77
C GLN A 140 18.62 19.81 4.89
N SER A 141 19.00 21.08 5.04
CA SER A 141 18.05 22.19 5.00
C SER A 141 17.32 22.24 3.66
N VAL A 142 16.01 22.42 3.73
CA VAL A 142 15.15 22.56 2.55
C VAL A 142 15.50 23.87 1.83
N SER A 143 15.89 23.76 0.56
CA SER A 143 16.33 24.90 -0.27
C SER A 143 15.75 24.89 -1.68
N GLN A 144 15.13 23.79 -2.11
CA GLN A 144 14.54 23.64 -3.44
C GLN A 144 13.02 23.83 -3.36
N PRO A 145 12.39 24.65 -4.22
CA PRO A 145 10.94 24.87 -4.17
C PRO A 145 10.14 23.71 -4.79
N VAL A 146 8.92 23.52 -4.30
CA VAL A 146 7.86 22.72 -4.90
C VAL A 146 6.76 23.69 -5.34
N GLN A 147 6.64 23.87 -6.65
CA GLN A 147 5.69 24.82 -7.22
C GLN A 147 4.30 24.20 -7.25
N THR A 148 3.33 24.76 -6.53
CA THR A 148 1.94 24.26 -6.51
C THR A 148 1.14 24.72 -7.72
N GLY A 149 1.50 25.87 -8.30
CA GLY A 149 0.73 26.53 -9.37
C GLY A 149 -0.38 27.44 -8.84
N LEU A 150 -0.54 27.52 -7.52
CA LEU A 150 -1.54 28.33 -6.86
C LEU A 150 -0.88 29.61 -6.35
N LYS A 151 -1.19 30.75 -6.96
CA LYS A 151 -0.59 32.05 -6.62
C LYS A 151 -0.63 32.36 -5.12
N ALA A 152 -1.74 32.03 -4.46
CA ALA A 152 -1.90 32.27 -3.03
C ALA A 152 -0.91 31.46 -2.18
N ILE A 153 -0.62 30.22 -2.57
CA ILE A 153 0.31 29.34 -1.85
C ILE A 153 1.74 29.69 -2.23
N ASP A 154 2.06 29.71 -3.53
CA ASP A 154 3.43 29.92 -4.00
C ASP A 154 4.01 31.31 -3.62
N SER A 155 3.16 32.31 -3.35
CA SER A 155 3.59 33.64 -2.87
C SER A 155 3.60 33.78 -1.35
N MET A 156 2.53 33.37 -0.65
CA MET A 156 2.40 33.63 0.79
C MET A 156 2.94 32.50 1.66
N VAL A 157 2.85 31.26 1.20
CA VAL A 157 3.23 30.04 1.96
C VAL A 157 3.99 29.09 1.03
N PRO A 158 5.22 29.43 0.61
CA PRO A 158 5.99 28.61 -0.32
C PRO A 158 6.34 27.25 0.31
N ILE A 159 6.23 26.19 -0.49
CA ILE A 159 6.52 24.81 -0.07
C ILE A 159 7.86 24.38 -0.68
N GLY A 160 8.74 23.78 0.12
CA GLY A 160 10.02 23.25 -0.35
C GLY A 160 10.10 21.71 -0.39
N ARG A 161 11.05 21.17 -1.17
CA ARG A 161 11.31 19.73 -1.27
C ARG A 161 11.85 19.19 0.05
N GLY A 162 11.11 18.27 0.67
CA GLY A 162 11.41 17.73 2.00
C GLY A 162 10.70 18.45 3.16
N GLN A 163 9.91 19.49 2.86
CA GLN A 163 9.03 20.13 3.84
C GLN A 163 7.76 19.29 4.06
N ARG A 164 7.16 19.44 5.24
CA ARG A 164 5.83 18.91 5.57
C ARG A 164 4.88 20.08 5.74
N GLU A 165 3.85 20.15 4.89
CA GLU A 165 2.88 21.25 4.89
C GLU A 165 1.47 20.69 5.14
N LEU A 166 0.78 21.24 6.15
CA LEU A 166 -0.56 20.78 6.54
C LEU A 166 -1.64 21.58 5.80
N ILE A 167 -2.49 20.90 5.03
CA ILE A 167 -3.69 21.49 4.44
C ILE A 167 -4.88 21.21 5.37
N ILE A 168 -5.25 22.18 6.20
CA ILE A 168 -6.38 22.11 7.13
C ILE A 168 -7.55 22.96 6.63
N GLY A 169 -8.79 22.50 6.88
CA GLY A 169 -10.00 23.23 6.54
C GLY A 169 -11.26 22.38 6.72
N ASP A 170 -12.42 23.02 6.73
CA ASP A 170 -13.72 22.37 6.90
C ASP A 170 -14.07 21.47 5.69
N ARG A 171 -15.12 20.66 5.78
CA ARG A 171 -15.65 19.87 4.69
C ARG A 171 -15.92 20.77 3.46
N GLN A 172 -15.60 20.24 2.27
CA GLN A 172 -15.85 20.93 0.98
C GLN A 172 -15.13 22.29 0.77
N THR A 173 -14.06 22.57 1.50
CA THR A 173 -13.23 23.79 1.33
C THR A 173 -12.15 23.70 0.25
N GLY A 174 -12.19 22.69 -0.63
CA GLY A 174 -11.23 22.55 -1.74
C GLY A 174 -9.89 21.90 -1.37
N LYS A 175 -9.72 21.31 -0.18
CA LYS A 175 -8.49 20.62 0.24
C LYS A 175 -7.96 19.62 -0.80
N THR A 176 -8.84 18.77 -1.33
CA THR A 176 -8.46 17.79 -2.36
C THR A 176 -8.11 18.45 -3.69
N ALA A 177 -8.77 19.56 -4.06
CA ALA A 177 -8.45 20.28 -5.28
C ALA A 177 -7.03 20.86 -5.21
N VAL A 178 -6.66 21.48 -4.09
CA VAL A 178 -5.29 21.98 -3.85
C VAL A 178 -4.25 20.87 -4.03
N ALA A 179 -4.49 19.69 -3.45
CA ALA A 179 -3.57 18.56 -3.56
C ALA A 179 -3.48 18.01 -5.00
N VAL A 180 -4.61 17.84 -5.68
CA VAL A 180 -4.66 17.30 -7.06
C VAL A 180 -4.05 18.28 -8.06
N ASP A 181 -4.35 19.57 -7.95
CA ASP A 181 -3.76 20.62 -8.80
C ASP A 181 -2.24 20.69 -8.61
N THR A 182 -1.79 20.56 -7.36
CA THR A 182 -0.35 20.49 -7.05
C THR A 182 0.30 19.29 -7.73
N ILE A 183 -0.32 18.10 -7.70
CA ILE A 183 0.19 16.91 -8.40
C ILE A 183 0.28 17.18 -9.90
N ILE A 184 -0.80 17.68 -10.52
CA ILE A 184 -0.86 17.97 -11.96
C ILE A 184 0.26 18.94 -12.38
N ASN A 185 0.53 19.96 -11.55
CA ASN A 185 1.57 20.95 -11.80
C ASN A 185 3.00 20.39 -11.70
N GLN A 186 3.21 19.14 -11.23
CA GLN A 186 4.53 18.52 -11.20
C GLN A 186 4.96 17.88 -12.53
N LYS A 187 4.10 17.94 -13.55
CA LYS A 187 4.43 17.44 -14.89
C LYS A 187 5.71 18.09 -15.41
N GLY A 188 6.71 17.25 -15.71
CA GLY A 188 8.02 17.71 -16.22
C GLY A 188 8.97 18.31 -15.18
N LYS A 189 8.66 18.23 -13.87
CA LYS A 189 9.49 18.79 -12.78
C LYS A 189 10.30 17.74 -12.00
N GLU A 190 10.40 16.53 -12.56
CA GLU A 190 11.15 15.40 -11.96
C GLU A 190 10.73 15.12 -10.51
N LEU A 191 9.41 15.12 -10.27
CA LEU A 191 8.82 14.83 -8.96
C LEU A 191 7.86 13.66 -9.11
N PHE A 192 8.14 12.58 -8.38
CA PHE A 192 7.19 11.49 -8.22
C PHE A 192 6.14 11.89 -7.19
N CYS A 193 4.88 11.62 -7.51
CA CYS A 193 3.76 11.94 -6.65
C CYS A 193 3.15 10.67 -6.07
N VAL A 194 2.70 10.74 -4.82
CA VAL A 194 1.94 9.66 -4.19
C VAL A 194 0.68 10.26 -3.60
N TYR A 195 -0.48 9.81 -4.08
CA TYR A 195 -1.78 10.22 -3.59
C TYR A 195 -2.38 9.09 -2.77
N VAL A 196 -2.45 9.27 -1.45
CA VAL A 196 -2.99 8.27 -0.51
C VAL A 196 -4.40 8.67 -0.12
N ALA A 197 -5.40 7.88 -0.52
CA ALA A 197 -6.80 8.09 -0.22
C ALA A 197 -7.24 7.17 0.94
N ILE A 198 -7.56 7.77 2.09
CA ILE A 198 -7.96 7.07 3.31
C ILE A 198 -9.42 7.40 3.61
N GLY A 199 -10.27 6.37 3.75
CA GLY A 199 -11.69 6.50 4.11
C GLY A 199 -12.52 7.27 3.07
N GLN A 200 -12.03 7.41 1.84
CA GLN A 200 -12.75 8.09 0.78
C GLN A 200 -13.73 7.14 0.07
N LYS A 201 -14.80 7.70 -0.50
CA LYS A 201 -15.73 6.94 -1.34
C LYS A 201 -15.01 6.49 -2.61
N ALA A 202 -15.20 5.24 -3.02
CA ALA A 202 -14.60 4.69 -4.24
C ALA A 202 -14.89 5.55 -5.49
N SER A 203 -16.09 6.11 -5.60
CA SER A 203 -16.47 7.02 -6.69
C SER A 203 -15.68 8.34 -6.71
N THR A 204 -15.36 8.90 -5.54
CA THR A 204 -14.53 10.10 -5.42
C THR A 204 -13.10 9.81 -5.86
N ILE A 205 -12.56 8.65 -5.46
CA ILE A 205 -11.22 8.22 -5.85
C ILE A 205 -11.15 8.00 -7.36
N ALA A 206 -12.13 7.30 -7.94
CA ALA A 206 -12.20 7.08 -9.38
C ALA A 206 -12.24 8.41 -10.17
N ASN A 207 -12.96 9.42 -9.69
CA ASN A 207 -12.98 10.75 -10.29
C ASN A 207 -11.61 11.44 -10.22
N VAL A 208 -10.88 11.32 -9.11
CA VAL A 208 -9.52 11.86 -8.97
C VAL A 208 -8.56 11.15 -9.91
N VAL A 209 -8.58 9.81 -9.97
CA VAL A 209 -7.75 9.03 -10.89
C VAL A 209 -8.01 9.44 -12.34
N ARG A 210 -9.28 9.56 -12.74
CA ARG A 210 -9.65 10.02 -14.09
C ARG A 210 -9.08 11.41 -14.38
N LYS A 211 -9.17 12.35 -13.43
CA LYS A 211 -8.61 13.71 -13.59
C LYS A 211 -7.09 13.70 -13.73
N LEU A 212 -6.40 12.84 -12.99
CA LEU A 212 -4.96 12.66 -13.11
C LEU A 212 -4.59 12.03 -14.47
N GLU A 213 -5.38 11.08 -14.99
CA GLU A 213 -5.19 10.51 -16.32
C GLU A 213 -5.41 11.56 -17.43
N GLU A 214 -6.50 12.34 -17.35
CA GLU A 214 -6.83 13.43 -18.30
C GLU A 214 -5.68 14.44 -18.47
N HIS A 215 -4.98 14.78 -17.39
CA HIS A 215 -3.86 15.75 -17.43
C HIS A 215 -2.50 15.09 -17.68
N GLY A 216 -2.45 13.76 -17.81
CA GLY A 216 -1.22 12.97 -17.95
C GLY A 216 -0.37 12.93 -16.67
N ALA A 217 -0.98 13.15 -15.52
CA ALA A 217 -0.32 13.13 -14.21
C ALA A 217 -0.14 11.72 -13.64
N MET A 218 -0.96 10.75 -14.08
CA MET A 218 -0.81 9.36 -13.63
C MET A 218 0.56 8.76 -13.97
N ALA A 219 1.22 9.18 -15.06
CA ALA A 219 2.51 8.62 -15.46
C ALA A 219 3.62 8.73 -14.39
N TYR A 220 3.51 9.70 -13.47
CA TYR A 220 4.46 9.91 -12.37
C TYR A 220 3.80 9.84 -10.99
N THR A 221 2.55 9.35 -10.92
CA THR A 221 1.78 9.29 -9.67
C THR A 221 1.44 7.85 -9.29
N ILE A 222 1.61 7.51 -8.02
CA ILE A 222 1.10 6.28 -7.41
C ILE A 222 -0.16 6.64 -6.62
N VAL A 223 -1.25 5.89 -6.79
CA VAL A 223 -2.47 6.09 -6.01
C VAL A 223 -2.65 4.91 -5.05
N VAL A 224 -2.63 5.19 -3.75
CA VAL A 224 -2.85 4.18 -2.70
C VAL A 224 -4.25 4.37 -2.14
N VAL A 225 -5.03 3.30 -2.08
CA VAL A 225 -6.45 3.36 -1.72
C VAL A 225 -6.75 2.45 -0.52
N SER A 226 -7.34 3.07 0.50
CA SER A 226 -8.03 2.40 1.60
C SER A 226 -9.42 3.03 1.71
N SER A 227 -10.41 2.44 1.02
CA SER A 227 -11.79 2.95 0.99
C SER A 227 -12.48 2.87 2.35
N ALA A 228 -13.61 3.57 2.49
CA ALA A 228 -14.49 3.46 3.67
C ALA A 228 -15.32 2.16 3.73
N SER A 229 -15.23 1.33 2.68
CA SER A 229 -15.86 0.02 2.55
C SER A 229 -14.80 -1.06 2.56
#